data_AF-A0A934KWJ6-F1
#
_entry.id   AF-A0A934KWJ6-F1
#
_cell.length_a   1.000
_cell.length_b   1.000
_cell.length_c   1.000
_cell.angle_alpha   90.00
_cell.angle_beta   90.00
_cell.angle_gamma   90.00
#
_symmetry.space_group_name_H-M   'P 1'
#
loop_
_entity.id
_entity.type
_entity.pdbx_description
1 polymer ?
#
loop_
_entity_poly.entity_id
_entity_poly.type
_entity_poly.pdbx_seq_one_letter_code
_entity_poly.pdbx_strand_id
1 'polypeptide(L)'
;MKIALCLIIVLKSFVCIAQNKYSISSQKDRLRQYSGQWISAVNPSRDSVGLFPEIKMSSMTNFNNHSLTVKVSQKDNSNQYHPILLEIIGYDSVTDTIFAADHNAQGAFFSGKGIFTSEKIGRC
;
A
#
# COMPACT_ATOMS: atom_id res chain seq x y z
N MET A 1 22.80 41.93 -5.90
CA MET A 1 22.71 40.72 -6.77
C MET A 1 23.52 39.53 -6.28
N LYS A 2 24.80 39.66 -5.89
CA LYS A 2 25.65 38.51 -5.49
C LYS A 2 25.12 37.71 -4.27
N ILE A 3 24.58 38.40 -3.25
CA ILE A 3 24.05 37.75 -2.04
C ILE A 3 22.77 36.94 -2.33
N ALA A 4 21.88 37.47 -3.17
CA ALA A 4 20.67 36.77 -3.59
C ALA A 4 20.98 35.50 -4.39
N LEU A 5 22.00 35.55 -5.25
CA LEU A 5 22.46 34.38 -6.01
C LEU A 5 23.04 33.29 -5.09
N CYS A 6 23.85 33.65 -4.09
CA CYS A 6 24.35 32.71 -3.09
C CYS A 6 23.21 32.06 -2.28
N LEU A 7 22.19 32.83 -1.88
CA LEU A 7 21.03 32.30 -1.16
C LEU A 7 20.25 31.28 -2.00
N ILE A 8 20.07 31.53 -3.30
CA ILE A 8 19.38 30.59 -4.21
C ILE A 8 20.18 29.28 -4.36
N ILE A 9 21.50 29.35 -4.45
CA ILE A 9 22.38 28.17 -4.58
C ILE A 9 22.34 27.33 -3.29
N VAL A 10 22.41 27.98 -2.13
CA VAL A 10 22.32 27.31 -0.83
C VAL A 10 20.94 26.65 -0.65
N LEU A 11 19.85 27.37 -0.98
CA LEU A 11 18.49 26.83 -0.86
C LEU A 11 18.24 25.64 -1.78
N LYS A 12 18.76 25.66 -3.02
CA LYS A 12 18.65 24.53 -3.96
C LYS A 12 19.42 23.29 -3.48
N SER A 13 20.56 23.48 -2.81
CA SER A 13 21.36 22.38 -2.27
C SER A 13 20.62 21.61 -1.15
N PHE A 14 19.84 22.32 -0.32
CA PHE A 14 18.99 21.69 0.71
C PHE A 14 17.83 20.88 0.12
N VAL A 15 17.25 21.31 -1.01
CA VAL A 15 16.14 20.59 -1.67
C VAL A 15 16.58 19.23 -2.21
N CYS A 16 17.79 19.11 -2.78
CA CYS A 16 18.28 17.82 -3.29
C CYS A 16 18.58 16.80 -2.19
N ILE A 17 19.08 17.23 -1.02
CA ILE A 17 19.46 16.32 0.08
C ILE A 17 18.22 15.73 0.78
N ALA A 18 17.12 16.47 0.84
CA ALA A 18 15.87 15.99 1.44
C ALA A 18 15.23 14.86 0.62
N GLN A 19 15.21 14.98 -0.72
CA GLN A 19 14.52 14.03 -1.59
C GLN A 19 15.15 12.63 -1.59
N ASN A 20 16.47 12.52 -1.43
CA ASN A 20 17.17 11.22 -1.37
C ASN A 20 16.80 10.36 -0.14
N LYS A 21 16.19 10.94 0.91
CA LYS A 21 15.80 10.23 2.13
C LYS A 21 14.31 9.83 2.16
N TYR A 22 13.50 10.32 1.23
CA TYR A 22 12.06 10.00 1.15
C TYR A 22 11.75 8.75 0.30
N SER A 23 12.74 7.94 -0.06
CA SER A 23 12.42 6.59 -0.52
C SER A 23 11.77 5.85 0.67
N ILE A 24 10.52 5.41 0.52
CA ILE A 24 9.89 4.55 1.51
C ILE A 24 10.72 3.26 1.55
N SER A 25 11.65 3.19 2.50
CA SER A 25 12.78 2.25 2.45
C SER A 25 12.48 0.95 3.19
N SER A 26 11.67 1.02 4.26
CA SER A 26 11.35 -0.16 5.07
C SER A 26 10.18 -0.95 4.49
N GLN A 27 10.23 -2.28 4.66
CA GLN A 27 9.12 -3.16 4.31
C GLN A 27 7.83 -2.75 5.03
N LYS A 28 7.94 -2.37 6.30
CA LYS A 28 6.83 -1.85 7.12
C LYS A 28 6.16 -0.63 6.48
N ASP A 29 6.93 0.38 6.11
CA ASP A 29 6.35 1.61 5.56
C ASP A 29 5.79 1.39 4.16
N ARG A 30 6.37 0.48 3.37
CA ARG A 30 5.81 0.04 2.08
C ARG A 30 4.48 -0.67 2.26
N LEU A 31 4.37 -1.58 3.22
CA LEU A 31 3.11 -2.25 3.53
C LEU A 31 2.02 -1.23 3.86
N ARG A 32 2.34 -0.19 4.65
CA ARG A 32 1.37 0.83 5.07
C ARG A 32 0.81 1.67 3.93
N GLN A 33 1.50 1.78 2.80
CA GLN A 33 0.98 2.50 1.62
C GLN A 33 -0.29 1.87 1.08
N TYR A 34 -0.51 0.58 1.35
CA TYR A 34 -1.71 -0.14 0.91
C TYR A 34 -2.91 0.04 1.87
N SER A 35 -2.76 0.83 2.93
CA SER A 35 -3.87 1.16 3.82
C SER A 35 -4.89 2.08 3.14
N GLY A 36 -6.16 1.91 3.48
CA GLY A 36 -7.26 2.73 2.95
C GLY A 36 -8.38 1.91 2.34
N GLN A 37 -9.21 2.60 1.58
CA GLN A 37 -10.33 2.02 0.84
C GLN A 37 -9.97 1.91 -0.64
N TRP A 38 -10.21 0.74 -1.20
CA TRP A 38 -9.95 0.40 -2.58
C TRP A 38 -11.26 -0.06 -3.22
N ILE A 39 -11.48 0.32 -4.46
CA ILE A 39 -12.71 0.02 -5.21
C ILE A 39 -12.36 -0.38 -6.63
N SER A 40 -13.11 -1.31 -7.19
CA SER A 40 -12.89 -1.79 -8.55
C SER A 40 -13.19 -0.70 -9.58
N ALA A 41 -12.32 -0.56 -10.58
CA ALA A 41 -12.63 0.16 -11.81
C ALA A 41 -13.74 -0.56 -12.62
N VAL A 42 -14.44 0.19 -13.47
CA VAL A 42 -15.45 -0.36 -14.40
C VAL A 42 -14.80 -1.23 -15.48
N ASN A 43 -13.57 -0.89 -15.86
CA ASN A 43 -12.80 -1.61 -16.87
C ASN A 43 -11.32 -1.58 -16.46
N PRO A 44 -10.58 -2.70 -16.55
CA PRO A 44 -9.16 -2.75 -16.18
C PRO A 44 -8.26 -1.80 -17.00
N SER A 45 -8.71 -1.34 -18.16
CA SER A 45 -7.99 -0.41 -19.03
C SER A 45 -8.39 1.06 -18.83
N ARG A 46 -9.23 1.39 -17.84
CA ARG A 46 -9.71 2.76 -17.61
C ARG A 46 -9.77 3.06 -16.11
N ASP A 47 -9.37 4.27 -15.75
CA ASP A 47 -9.44 4.75 -14.36
C ASP A 47 -10.85 5.16 -13.91
N SER A 48 -11.86 4.85 -14.73
CA SER A 48 -13.26 5.14 -14.41
C SER A 48 -13.78 4.20 -13.33
N VAL A 49 -14.38 4.77 -12.29
CA VAL A 49 -15.01 4.02 -11.20
C VAL A 49 -16.53 4.17 -11.28
N GLY A 50 -17.26 3.07 -11.08
CA GLY A 50 -18.71 3.07 -11.08
C GLY A 50 -19.29 3.63 -9.78
N LEU A 51 -20.51 4.17 -9.84
CA LEU A 51 -21.26 4.60 -8.64
C LEU A 51 -21.44 3.47 -7.62
N PHE A 52 -21.59 2.23 -8.12
CA PHE A 52 -21.72 1.01 -7.32
C PHE A 52 -20.64 0.00 -7.77
N PRO A 53 -19.41 0.09 -7.24
CA PRO A 53 -18.32 -0.79 -7.65
C PRO A 53 -18.66 -2.27 -7.39
N GLU A 54 -18.20 -3.17 -8.26
CA GLU A 54 -18.45 -4.61 -8.11
C GLU A 54 -17.68 -5.20 -6.93
N ILE A 55 -16.47 -4.70 -6.68
CA ILE A 55 -15.61 -5.14 -5.59
C ILE A 55 -15.14 -3.91 -4.81
N LYS A 56 -15.13 -4.05 -3.47
CA LYS A 56 -14.48 -3.11 -2.57
C LYS A 56 -13.53 -3.85 -1.64
N MET A 57 -12.44 -3.20 -1.26
CA MET A 57 -11.46 -3.71 -0.33
C MET A 57 -11.15 -2.63 0.71
N SER A 58 -11.12 -3.03 1.97
CA SER A 58 -10.72 -2.18 3.10
C SER A 58 -9.45 -2.74 3.70
N SER A 59 -8.40 -1.94 3.72
CA SER A 59 -7.09 -2.29 4.28
C SER A 59 -6.82 -1.41 5.50
N MET A 60 -7.01 -1.97 6.69
CA MET A 60 -6.90 -1.23 7.95
C MET A 60 -5.59 -1.56 8.64
N THR A 61 -4.81 -0.53 9.01
CA THR A 61 -3.60 -0.69 9.80
C THR A 61 -3.91 -1.17 11.21
N ASN A 62 -3.22 -2.21 11.66
CA ASN A 62 -3.33 -2.77 12.99
C ASN A 62 -1.95 -3.01 13.62
N PHE A 63 -1.93 -3.43 14.89
CA PHE A 63 -0.72 -3.84 15.62
C PHE A 63 0.44 -2.82 15.53
N ASN A 64 0.22 -1.59 15.96
CA ASN A 64 1.22 -0.51 15.91
C ASN A 64 1.81 -0.28 14.50
N ASN A 65 0.96 -0.41 13.48
CA ASN A 65 1.31 -0.31 12.07
C ASN A 65 2.23 -1.42 11.54
N HIS A 66 2.25 -2.59 12.19
CA HIS A 66 2.99 -3.75 11.71
C HIS A 66 2.17 -4.65 10.79
N SER A 67 0.86 -4.42 10.68
CA SER A 67 0.05 -5.21 9.76
C SER A 67 -1.14 -4.43 9.20
N LEU A 68 -1.72 -5.02 8.16
CA LEU A 68 -3.00 -4.67 7.59
C LEU A 68 -3.96 -5.83 7.80
N THR A 69 -5.18 -5.51 8.24
CA THR A 69 -6.32 -6.40 8.04
C THR A 69 -7.02 -5.99 6.77
N VAL A 70 -7.05 -6.89 5.80
CA VAL A 70 -7.61 -6.70 4.47
C VAL A 70 -8.93 -7.46 4.40
N LYS A 71 -10.01 -6.72 4.15
CA LYS A 71 -11.34 -7.29 3.92
C LYS A 71 -11.77 -6.97 2.50
N VAL A 72 -12.02 -7.99 1.69
CA VAL A 72 -12.58 -7.83 0.35
C VAL A 72 -14.05 -8.22 0.38
N SER A 73 -14.89 -7.41 -0.27
CA SER A 73 -16.30 -7.68 -0.38
C SER A 73 -16.78 -7.50 -1.81
N GLN A 74 -17.63 -8.40 -2.26
CA GLN A 74 -18.23 -8.38 -3.59
C GLN A 74 -19.70 -8.04 -3.50
N LYS A 75 -20.16 -7.22 -4.44
CA LYS A 75 -21.55 -6.84 -4.58
C LYS A 75 -22.36 -8.00 -5.19
N ASP A 76 -23.55 -8.23 -4.68
CA ASP A 76 -24.51 -9.17 -5.26
C ASP A 76 -25.53 -8.47 -6.17
N ASN A 77 -26.42 -9.26 -6.78
CA ASN A 77 -27.48 -8.77 -7.65
C ASN A 77 -28.52 -7.87 -6.93
N SER A 78 -28.54 -7.90 -5.59
CA SER A 78 -29.39 -7.08 -4.73
C SER A 78 -28.67 -5.83 -4.21
N ASN A 79 -27.50 -5.49 -4.77
CA ASN A 79 -26.63 -4.39 -4.36
C ASN A 79 -26.10 -4.47 -2.90
N GLN A 80 -26.09 -5.65 -2.31
CA GLN A 80 -25.48 -5.88 -0.99
C GLN A 80 -24.04 -6.38 -1.16
N TYR A 81 -23.17 -6.03 -0.21
CA TYR A 81 -21.77 -6.45 -0.25
C TYR A 81 -21.52 -7.57 0.76
N HIS A 82 -21.03 -8.70 0.26
CA HIS A 82 -20.68 -9.85 1.09
C HIS A 82 -19.17 -10.03 1.14
N PRO A 83 -18.59 -10.36 2.30
CA PRO A 83 -17.16 -10.62 2.41
C PRO A 83 -16.78 -11.89 1.63
N ILE A 84 -15.74 -11.78 0.82
CA ILE A 84 -15.17 -12.92 0.06
C ILE A 84 -13.74 -13.25 0.46
N LEU A 85 -13.07 -12.35 1.22
CA LEU A 85 -11.71 -12.52 1.72
C LEU A 85 -11.54 -11.76 3.05
N LEU A 86 -10.83 -12.36 4.00
CA LEU A 86 -10.39 -11.70 5.23
C LEU A 86 -8.95 -12.10 5.58
N GLU A 87 -7.99 -11.31 5.10
CA GLU A 87 -6.57 -11.62 5.22
C GLU A 87 -5.86 -10.69 6.21
N ILE A 88 -4.84 -11.21 6.90
CA ILE A 88 -3.88 -10.39 7.64
C ILE A 88 -2.56 -10.39 6.88
N ILE A 89 -2.08 -9.21 6.51
CA ILE A 89 -0.76 -9.01 5.91
C ILE A 89 0.11 -8.27 6.91
N GLY A 90 1.22 -8.84 7.33
CA GLY A 90 2.07 -8.31 8.38
C GLY A 90 3.54 -8.16 8.00
N TYR A 91 4.24 -7.34 8.75
CA TYR A 91 5.68 -7.15 8.70
C TYR A 91 6.34 -7.88 9.86
N ASP A 92 7.23 -8.81 9.53
CA ASP A 92 8.12 -9.49 10.48
C ASP A 92 9.42 -8.70 10.60
N SER A 93 9.64 -8.09 11.76
CA SER A 93 10.83 -7.29 12.04
C SER A 93 12.09 -8.13 12.28
N VAL A 94 11.97 -9.42 12.56
CA VAL A 94 13.12 -10.31 12.78
C VAL A 94 13.75 -10.67 11.44
N THR A 95 12.93 -10.95 10.43
CA THR A 95 13.39 -11.37 9.11
C THR A 95 13.38 -10.26 8.07
N ASP A 96 12.86 -9.07 8.40
CA ASP A 96 12.60 -7.96 7.47
C ASP A 96 11.78 -8.42 6.25
N THR A 97 10.69 -9.15 6.50
CA THR A 97 9.81 -9.67 5.43
C THR A 97 8.34 -9.33 5.68
N ILE A 98 7.57 -9.37 4.60
CA ILE A 98 6.12 -9.37 4.66
C ILE A 98 5.63 -10.82 4.72
N PHE A 99 4.62 -11.07 5.54
CA PHE A 99 3.87 -12.32 5.53
C PHE A 99 2.39 -12.02 5.29
N ALA A 100 1.68 -13.00 4.77
CA ALA A 100 0.24 -12.95 4.62
C ALA A 100 -0.36 -14.24 5.16
N ALA A 101 -1.50 -14.13 5.84
CA ALA A 101 -2.17 -15.24 6.51
C ALA A 101 -3.69 -15.10 6.35
N ASP A 102 -4.32 -16.17 5.88
CA ASP A 102 -5.75 -16.22 5.62
C ASP A 102 -6.31 -17.64 5.82
N HIS A 103 -7.63 -17.76 5.80
CA HIS A 103 -8.37 -19.02 5.77
C HIS A 103 -9.53 -18.94 4.78
N ASN A 104 -9.83 -20.05 4.11
CA ASN A 104 -11.05 -20.15 3.30
C ASN A 104 -12.29 -20.42 4.18
N ALA A 105 -13.47 -20.46 3.54
CA ALA A 105 -14.74 -20.75 4.21
C ALA A 105 -14.80 -22.14 4.88
N GLN A 106 -13.92 -23.07 4.50
CA GLN A 106 -13.79 -24.40 5.10
C GLN A 106 -12.79 -24.42 6.26
N GLY A 107 -12.18 -23.28 6.61
CA GLY A 107 -11.17 -23.17 7.66
C GLY A 107 -9.78 -23.66 7.25
N ALA A 108 -9.54 -23.98 5.98
CA ALA A 108 -8.20 -24.31 5.50
C ALA A 108 -7.34 -23.04 5.52
N PHE A 109 -6.19 -23.13 6.18
CA PHE A 109 -5.28 -22.00 6.38
C PHE A 109 -4.25 -21.90 5.25
N PHE A 110 -3.97 -20.68 4.82
CA PHE A 110 -2.96 -20.37 3.82
C PHE A 110 -2.03 -19.29 4.35
N SER A 111 -0.73 -19.43 4.05
CA SER A 111 0.25 -18.43 4.39
C SER A 111 1.25 -18.20 3.27
N GLY A 112 1.62 -16.94 3.05
CA GLY A 112 2.66 -16.52 2.12
C GLY A 112 3.71 -15.67 2.82
N LYS A 113 4.91 -15.61 2.23
CA LYS A 113 5.98 -14.68 2.62
C LYS A 113 6.56 -14.01 1.38
N GLY A 114 6.98 -12.76 1.51
CA GLY A 114 7.56 -11.98 0.42
C GLY A 114 8.28 -10.73 0.90
N ILE A 115 8.85 -10.00 -0.06
CA ILE A 115 9.51 -8.72 0.16
C ILE A 115 9.09 -7.74 -0.94
N PHE A 116 8.94 -6.48 -0.59
CA PHE A 116 8.94 -5.40 -1.56
C PHE A 116 10.36 -5.19 -2.08
N THR A 117 10.58 -5.39 -3.37
CA THR A 117 11.83 -4.98 -4.01
C THR A 117 11.82 -3.47 -4.21
N SER A 118 12.94 -2.80 -3.94
CA SER A 118 13.09 -1.40 -4.34
C SER A 118 13.09 -1.30 -5.87
N GLU A 119 12.25 -0.44 -6.44
CA GLU A 119 12.50 0.03 -7.80
C GLU A 119 13.81 0.83 -7.76
N LYS A 120 14.77 0.48 -8.63
CA LYS A 120 15.87 1.40 -8.94
C LYS A 120 15.25 2.62 -9.60
N ILE A 121 14.95 3.65 -8.83
CA ILE A 121 14.56 4.96 -9.35
C ILE A 121 15.66 5.38 -10.33
N GLY A 122 15.29 5.44 -11.61
CA GLY A 122 16.14 5.95 -12.67
C GLY A 122 16.63 7.35 -12.30
N ARG A 123 17.92 7.58 -12.53
CA ARG A 123 18.65 8.82 -12.27
C ARG A 123 17.88 10.03 -12.81
N CYS A 124 17.76 11.06 -11.98
CA CYS A 124 17.78 12.44 -12.44
C CYS A 124 19.21 12.96 -12.28
#